data_AF-A0A0M2HC32-F1
#
_entry.id   AF-A0A0M2HC32-F1
#
_cell.length_a   1.000
_cell.length_b   1.000
_cell.length_c   1.000
_cell.angle_alpha   90.00
_cell.angle_beta   90.00
_cell.angle_gamma   90.00
#
_symmetry.space_group_name_H-M   'P 1'
#
loop_
_entity.id
_entity.type
_entity.pdbx_description
1 polymer ?
#
loop_
_entity_poly.entity_id
_entity_poly.type
_entity_poly.pdbx_seq_one_letter_code
_entity_poly.pdbx_strand_id
1 'polypeptide(L)'
;MDAPELLRRYCINDPRLAEHHDLSPTMQLDWRTTTLMRIAALIAVSAPEASMRTAVDDAIVAGVSSDEIIAVLDDLVRIVGLPRAVAEAPRIALALGYADDLGIGEGD
;
A
#
# COMPACT_ATOMS: atom_id res chain seq x y z
N MET A 1 21.59 -10.57 0.68
CA MET A 1 22.27 -9.29 0.34
C MET A 1 22.22 -8.34 1.54
N ASP A 2 23.25 -7.53 1.75
CA ASP A 2 23.31 -6.49 2.78
C ASP A 2 22.80 -5.13 2.26
N ALA A 3 22.39 -4.24 3.17
CA ALA A 3 21.71 -2.99 2.82
C ALA A 3 22.57 -2.01 1.98
N PRO A 4 23.86 -1.77 2.28
CA PRO A 4 24.67 -0.83 1.50
C PRO A 4 24.89 -1.29 0.06
N GLU A 5 25.08 -2.59 -0.17
CA GLU A 5 25.23 -3.15 -1.50
C GLU A 5 23.93 -3.05 -2.31
N LEU A 6 22.78 -3.29 -1.69
CA LEU A 6 21.49 -3.12 -2.36
C LEU A 6 21.27 -1.65 -2.79
N LEU A 7 21.55 -0.68 -1.91
CA LEU A 7 21.44 0.74 -2.25
C LEU A 7 22.40 1.14 -3.37
N ARG A 8 23.64 0.63 -3.36
CA ARG A 8 24.59 0.86 -4.43
C ARG A 8 24.04 0.42 -5.78
N ARG A 9 23.37 -0.74 -5.85
CA ARG A 9 22.73 -1.23 -7.07
C ARG A 9 21.62 -0.32 -7.56
N TYR A 10 20.77 0.19 -6.66
CA TYR A 10 19.74 1.19 -7.02
C TYR A 10 20.37 2.44 -7.62
N CYS A 11 21.46 2.95 -7.04
CA CYS A 11 22.13 4.16 -7.54
C CYS A 11 22.71 4.00 -8.96
N ILE A 12 23.08 2.79 -9.37
CA ILE A 12 23.63 2.51 -10.70
C ILE A 12 22.59 1.95 -11.68
N ASN A 13 21.31 1.88 -11.29
CA ASN A 13 20.23 1.26 -12.06
C ASN A 13 20.60 -0.15 -12.55
N ASP A 14 21.17 -0.98 -11.66
CA ASP A 14 21.59 -2.34 -12.01
C ASP A 14 20.36 -3.15 -12.50
N PRO A 15 20.35 -3.67 -13.74
CA PRO A 15 19.20 -4.42 -14.28
C PRO A 15 18.86 -5.67 -13.47
N ARG A 16 19.81 -6.18 -12.65
CA ARG A 16 19.53 -7.29 -11.72
C ARG A 16 18.46 -6.97 -10.69
N LEU A 17 18.17 -5.69 -10.41
CA LEU A 17 17.10 -5.28 -9.51
C LEU A 17 15.70 -5.72 -9.96
N ALA A 18 15.53 -6.12 -11.23
CA ALA A 18 14.29 -6.70 -11.73
C ALA A 18 14.09 -8.17 -11.29
N GLU A 19 15.13 -8.81 -10.76
CA GLU A 19 15.09 -10.19 -10.27
C GLU A 19 14.77 -10.21 -8.76
N HIS A 20 14.13 -11.29 -8.30
CA HIS A 20 13.95 -11.49 -6.86
C HIS A 20 15.32 -11.69 -6.19
N HIS A 21 15.59 -10.89 -5.15
CA HIS A 21 16.81 -10.97 -4.38
C HIS A 21 16.54 -11.56 -3.00
N ASP A 22 17.37 -12.52 -2.59
CA ASP A 22 17.40 -12.99 -1.21
C ASP A 22 17.98 -11.90 -0.31
N LEU A 23 17.08 -11.12 0.29
CA LEU A 23 17.42 -10.17 1.35
C LEU A 23 17.91 -10.93 2.58
N SER A 24 18.84 -10.32 3.32
CA SER A 24 19.24 -10.87 4.62
C SER A 24 18.02 -10.96 5.55
N PRO A 25 17.94 -11.95 6.47
CA PRO A 25 16.79 -12.10 7.37
C PRO A 25 16.49 -10.85 8.21
N THR A 26 17.52 -10.06 8.53
CA THR A 26 17.39 -8.79 9.26
C THR A 26 16.84 -7.63 8.41
N MET A 27 16.79 -7.80 7.10
CA MET A 27 16.29 -6.82 6.13
C MET A 27 14.92 -7.20 5.57
N GLN A 28 14.44 -8.41 5.86
CA GLN A 28 13.10 -8.83 5.49
C GLN A 28 12.08 -8.12 6.38
N LEU A 29 11.12 -7.45 5.75
CA LEU A 29 9.93 -6.99 6.45
C LEU A 29 9.02 -8.17 6.69
N ASP A 30 8.35 -8.18 7.84
CA ASP A 30 7.27 -9.13 8.06
C ASP A 30 6.13 -8.86 7.07
N TRP A 31 5.32 -9.89 6.84
CA TRP A 31 4.24 -9.84 5.86
C TRP A 31 3.21 -8.76 6.19
N ARG A 32 2.87 -8.56 7.46
CA ARG A 32 1.90 -7.54 7.89
C ARG A 32 2.40 -6.14 7.54
N THR A 33 3.65 -5.82 7.89
CA THR A 33 4.27 -4.54 7.58
C THR A 33 4.38 -4.31 6.07
N THR A 34 4.76 -5.35 5.30
CA THR A 34 4.84 -5.27 3.84
C THR A 34 3.50 -4.92 3.21
N THR A 35 2.41 -5.51 3.70
CA THR A 35 1.08 -5.26 3.14
C THR A 35 0.55 -3.87 3.49
N LEU A 36 0.75 -3.39 4.72
CA LEU A 36 0.43 -2.00 5.07
C LEU A 36 1.23 -0.99 4.24
N MET A 37 2.53 -1.26 4.03
CA MET A 37 3.40 -0.43 3.19
C MET A 37 2.92 -0.40 1.74
N ARG A 38 2.44 -1.54 1.21
CA ARG A 38 1.84 -1.62 -0.13
C ARG A 38 0.57 -0.78 -0.23
N ILE A 39 -0.35 -0.87 0.74
CA ILE A 39 -1.56 -0.03 0.76
C ILE A 39 -1.15 1.45 0.75
N ALA A 40 -0.24 1.85 1.64
CA ALA A 40 0.20 3.23 1.72
C ALA A 40 0.79 3.75 0.39
N ALA A 41 1.61 2.92 -0.27
CA ALA A 41 2.18 3.25 -1.57
C ALA A 41 1.12 3.40 -2.66
N LEU A 42 0.11 2.52 -2.69
CA LEU A 42 -0.99 2.58 -3.67
C LEU A 42 -1.84 3.85 -3.49
N ILE A 43 -2.11 4.24 -2.24
CA ILE A 43 -2.77 5.52 -1.91
C ILE A 43 -1.91 6.69 -2.40
N ALA A 44 -0.61 6.64 -2.15
CA ALA A 44 0.32 7.71 -2.52
C ALA A 44 0.47 7.91 -4.04
N VAL A 45 0.31 6.85 -4.84
CA VAL A 45 0.38 6.93 -6.31
C VAL A 45 -0.98 7.03 -7.00
N SER A 46 -2.11 6.98 -6.27
CA SER A 46 -3.46 6.83 -6.84
C SER A 46 -3.53 5.65 -7.80
N ALA A 47 -3.19 4.47 -7.29
CA ALA A 47 -3.26 3.26 -8.09
C ALA A 47 -4.70 2.97 -8.55
N PRO A 48 -4.87 2.20 -9.65
CA PRO A 48 -6.20 1.76 -10.09
C PRO A 48 -6.95 0.98 -9.00
N GLU A 49 -8.28 1.06 -9.02
CA GLU A 49 -9.14 0.43 -8.01
C GLU A 49 -8.87 -1.08 -7.87
N ALA A 50 -8.69 -1.79 -8.99
CA ALA A 50 -8.37 -3.22 -8.98
C ALA A 50 -7.11 -3.53 -8.16
N SER A 51 -6.07 -2.69 -8.26
CA SER A 51 -4.83 -2.86 -7.48
C SER A 51 -5.05 -2.57 -6.00
N MET A 52 -5.89 -1.59 -5.67
CA MET A 52 -6.26 -1.29 -4.29
C MET A 52 -7.04 -2.44 -3.65
N ARG A 53 -8.04 -2.98 -4.36
CA ARG A 53 -8.86 -4.11 -3.90
C ARG A 53 -7.99 -5.32 -3.57
N THR A 54 -7.12 -5.73 -4.49
CA THR A 54 -6.18 -6.84 -4.25
C THR A 54 -5.29 -6.57 -3.04
N ALA A 55 -4.79 -5.34 -2.86
CA ALA A 55 -3.94 -5.03 -1.72
C ALA A 55 -4.69 -5.03 -0.38
N VAL A 56 -5.95 -4.62 -0.36
CA VAL A 56 -6.81 -4.71 0.82
C VAL A 56 -7.12 -6.16 1.15
N ASP A 57 -7.49 -6.99 0.16
CA ASP A 57 -7.72 -8.42 0.35
C ASP A 57 -6.47 -9.10 0.94
N ASP A 58 -5.29 -8.83 0.39
CA ASP A 58 -4.01 -9.34 0.90
C ASP A 58 -3.76 -8.89 2.35
N ALA A 59 -4.20 -7.68 2.73
CA ALA A 59 -4.03 -7.13 4.07
C ALA A 59 -4.91 -7.85 5.09
N ILE A 60 -6.17 -8.07 4.74
CA ILE A 60 -7.10 -8.82 5.58
C ILE A 60 -6.59 -10.25 5.80
N VAL A 61 -6.09 -10.90 4.74
CA VAL A 61 -5.46 -12.23 4.84
C VAL A 61 -4.20 -12.21 5.72
N ALA A 62 -3.45 -11.10 5.73
CA ALA A 62 -2.33 -10.85 6.65
C ALA A 62 -2.74 -10.50 8.08
N GLY A 63 -4.04 -10.49 8.40
CA GLY A 63 -4.58 -10.14 9.70
C GLY A 63 -4.53 -8.65 10.03
N VAL A 64 -4.36 -7.79 9.03
CA VAL A 64 -4.53 -6.34 9.16
C VAL A 64 -6.02 -6.04 9.27
N SER A 65 -6.40 -5.21 10.23
CA SER A 65 -7.79 -4.79 10.40
C SER A 65 -8.14 -3.59 9.50
N SER A 66 -9.43 -3.42 9.19
CA SER A 66 -9.92 -2.24 8.46
C SER A 66 -9.55 -0.93 9.16
N ASP A 67 -9.56 -0.91 10.51
CA ASP A 67 -9.19 0.25 11.31
C ASP A 67 -7.73 0.66 11.08
N GLU A 68 -6.81 -0.31 10.92
CA GLU A 68 -5.41 -0.02 10.61
C GLU A 68 -5.24 0.55 9.20
N ILE A 69 -6.05 0.10 8.24
CA ILE A 69 -6.04 0.65 6.87
C ILE A 69 -6.52 2.10 6.89
N ILE A 70 -7.57 2.40 7.67
CA ILE A 70 -8.07 3.77 7.86
C ILE A 70 -7.03 4.62 8.59
N ALA A 71 -6.33 4.07 9.59
CA ALA A 71 -5.25 4.78 10.28
C ALA A 71 -4.10 5.14 9.32
N VAL A 72 -3.73 4.24 8.40
CA VAL A 72 -2.74 4.54 7.34
C VAL A 72 -3.21 5.70 6.45
N LEU A 73 -4.49 5.74 6.08
CA LEU A 73 -5.04 6.85 5.30
C LEU A 73 -4.96 8.18 6.07
N ASP A 74 -5.28 8.18 7.37
CA ASP A 74 -5.18 9.35 8.23
C ASP A 74 -3.72 9.86 8.34
N ASP A 75 -2.76 8.95 8.56
CA ASP A 75 -1.33 9.29 8.63
C ASP A 75 -0.82 9.87 7.29
N LEU A 76 -1.33 9.35 6.16
CA LEU A 76 -0.93 9.81 4.83
C LEU A 76 -1.38 11.24 4.53
N VAL A 77 -2.37 11.81 5.23
CA VAL A 77 -2.79 13.21 5.06
C VAL A 77 -1.59 14.16 5.15
N ARG A 78 -0.62 13.87 6.02
CA ARG A 78 0.60 14.69 6.23
C ARG A 78 1.66 14.48 5.16
N ILE A 79 1.60 13.38 4.42
CA ILE A 79 2.59 12.98 3.40
C ILE A 79 2.13 13.42 2.01
N VAL A 80 0.87 13.13 1.66
CA VAL A 80 0.32 13.37 0.32
C VAL A 80 -0.59 14.60 0.25
N GLY A 81 -0.96 15.15 1.40
CA GLY A 81 -1.90 16.27 1.53
C GLY A 81 -3.37 15.82 1.60
N LEU A 82 -4.18 16.60 2.32
CA LEU A 82 -5.60 16.35 2.51
C LEU A 82 -6.40 16.15 1.20
N PRO A 83 -6.21 16.96 0.14
CA PRO A 83 -6.98 16.79 -1.09
C PRO A 83 -6.81 15.40 -1.71
N ARG A 84 -5.60 14.85 -1.64
CA ARG A 84 -5.30 13.52 -2.20
C ARG A 84 -5.86 12.41 -1.32
N ALA A 85 -5.71 12.51 0.00
CA ALA A 85 -6.29 11.53 0.93
C ALA A 85 -7.82 11.45 0.79
N VAL A 86 -8.50 12.59 0.70
CA VAL A 86 -9.97 12.65 0.50
C VAL A 86 -10.38 12.02 -0.83
N ALA A 87 -9.61 12.23 -1.90
CA ALA A 87 -9.89 11.65 -3.21
C ALA A 87 -9.74 10.11 -3.23
N GLU A 88 -8.89 9.54 -2.37
CA GLU A 88 -8.70 8.08 -2.26
C GLU A 88 -9.69 7.41 -1.30
N ALA A 89 -10.31 8.17 -0.38
CA ALA A 89 -11.24 7.63 0.61
C ALA A 89 -12.38 6.78 0.00
N PRO A 90 -13.03 7.17 -1.12
CA PRO A 90 -14.06 6.34 -1.74
C PRO A 90 -13.53 5.00 -2.26
N ARG A 91 -12.31 4.96 -2.78
CA ARG A 91 -11.70 3.71 -3.27
C ARG A 91 -11.38 2.75 -2.13
N ILE A 92 -10.92 3.29 -1.01
CA ILE A 92 -10.66 2.52 0.21
C ILE A 92 -11.97 1.98 0.77
N ALA A 93 -13.01 2.82 0.84
CA ALA A 93 -14.34 2.38 1.24
C ALA A 93 -14.89 1.25 0.36
N LEU A 94 -14.77 1.36 -0.96
CA LEU A 94 -15.14 0.31 -1.90
C LEU A 94 -14.34 -0.98 -1.66
N ALA A 95 -13.02 -0.88 -1.50
CA ALA A 95 -12.16 -2.02 -1.26
C ALA A 95 -12.44 -2.72 0.09
N LEU A 96 -12.86 -1.97 1.11
CA LEU A 96 -13.25 -2.51 2.41
C LEU A 96 -14.70 -3.03 2.46
N GLY A 97 -15.48 -2.81 1.40
CA GLY A 97 -16.90 -3.17 1.35
C GLY A 97 -17.83 -2.22 2.11
N TYR A 98 -17.39 -0.99 2.41
CA TYR A 98 -18.20 0.05 3.07
C TYR A 98 -18.96 0.96 2.10
N ALA A 99 -18.94 0.66 0.81
CA ALA A 99 -19.59 1.51 -0.19
C ALA A 99 -21.10 1.64 0.04
N ASP A 100 -21.78 0.53 0.34
CA ASP A 100 -23.21 0.51 0.63
C ASP A 100 -23.54 1.31 1.89
N ASP A 101 -22.76 1.13 2.96
CA ASP A 101 -22.94 1.82 4.25
C ASP A 101 -22.72 3.34 4.13
N LEU A 102 -21.84 3.77 3.22
CA LEU A 102 -21.49 5.17 3.00
C LEU A 102 -22.30 5.82 1.87
N GLY A 103 -23.19 5.09 1.20
CA GLY A 103 -23.95 5.59 0.06
C GLY A 103 -23.06 5.98 -1.14
N ILE A 104 -21.89 5.36 -1.26
CA ILE A 104 -20.98 5.54 -2.40
C ILE A 104 -21.53 4.67 -3.52
N GLY A 105 -22.43 5.25 -4.33
CA GLY A 105 -22.94 4.58 -5.53
C GLY A 105 -21.83 4.34 -6.54
N GLU A 106 -21.87 3.20 -7.23
CA GLU A 106 -21.13 3.01 -8.46
C GLU A 106 -21.52 4.15 -9.40
N GLY A 107 -20.55 5.02 -9.72
CA GLY A 107 -20.78 6.09 -10.68
C GLY A 107 -21.20 5.48 -12.02
N ASP A 108 -22.39 5.88 -12.48
CA ASP A 108 -22.85 5.72 -13.86
C ASP A 108 -21.86 6.33 -14.86
#